data_AF-A0A6A2XM01-F1
#
_entry.id   AF-A0A6A2XM01-F1
#
_cell.length_a   1.000
_cell.length_b   1.000
_cell.length_c   1.000
_cell.angle_alpha   90.00
_cell.angle_beta   90.00
_cell.angle_gamma   90.00
#
_symmetry.space_group_name_H-M   'P 1'
#
loop_
_entity.id
_entity.type
_entity.pdbx_description
1 polymer ?
#
loop_
_entity_poly.entity_id
_entity_poly.type
_entity_poly.pdbx_seq_one_letter_code
_entity_poly.pdbx_strand_id
1 'polypeptide(L)'
;MCRQRRRNGEHRWTRNDARNTMYEEAPPTPQRPLSPMGEACSLLDLTTIHQILVMNHYKDDEGSNELSFQEWTQQMRDMLEARKRGDNAFRDKYFKTAIVCYSQFIDVGTMVSSTVFARRSLCYLFCDQADAALADAMQAQIVNPDWPTAFYMQSVALAKLDMQKDATDMHNEAAGLEEKKQQGMKG
;
A
#
# COMPACT_ATOMS: atom_id res chain seq x y z
N MET A 1 70.87 -29.60 6.86
CA MET A 1 71.34 -28.21 7.08
C MET A 1 70.13 -27.33 7.39
N CYS A 2 69.84 -27.04 8.65
CA CYS A 2 68.82 -26.06 9.03
C CYS A 2 69.43 -25.10 10.03
N ARG A 3 69.63 -23.85 9.60
CA ARG A 3 70.25 -22.80 10.40
C ARG A 3 69.27 -22.27 11.44
N GLN A 4 69.74 -22.29 12.68
CA GLN A 4 69.27 -21.54 13.83
C GLN A 4 69.25 -20.03 13.58
N ARG A 5 68.29 -19.32 14.20
CA ARG A 5 68.55 -18.31 15.26
C ARG A 5 67.20 -17.75 15.77
N ARG A 6 66.85 -18.01 17.04
CA ARG A 6 67.12 -17.20 18.27
C ARG A 6 66.35 -15.87 18.26
N ARG A 7 65.69 -15.39 19.31
CA ARG A 7 65.47 -15.82 20.71
C ARG A 7 64.39 -14.89 21.29
N ASN A 8 63.58 -15.46 22.19
CA ASN A 8 63.01 -14.91 23.43
C ASN A 8 62.33 -13.52 23.45
N GLY A 9 61.10 -13.52 23.96
CA GLY A 9 60.43 -12.35 24.50
C GLY A 9 59.03 -12.69 24.98
N GLU A 10 58.90 -13.30 26.16
CA GLU A 10 57.62 -13.51 26.84
C GLU A 10 56.91 -12.15 27.01
N HIS A 11 55.71 -11.96 26.46
CA HIS A 11 54.78 -10.94 26.89
C HIS A 11 53.41 -11.58 27.07
N ARG A 12 53.15 -11.94 28.33
CA ARG A 12 51.84 -12.31 28.86
C ARG A 12 50.93 -11.08 28.75
N TRP A 13 49.96 -11.12 27.84
CA TRP A 13 48.81 -10.22 27.85
C TRP A 13 47.55 -10.98 28.24
N THR A 14 46.74 -10.31 29.04
CA THR A 14 45.68 -10.80 29.92
C THR A 14 44.33 -10.99 29.23
N ARG A 15 43.44 -11.77 29.88
CA ARG A 15 41.96 -11.85 29.74
C ARG A 15 41.35 -10.93 28.66
N ASN A 16 40.87 -11.53 27.56
CA ASN A 16 39.60 -11.23 26.90
C ASN A 16 39.50 -11.98 25.58
N ASP A 17 39.14 -13.26 25.64
CA ASP A 17 38.70 -13.98 24.44
C ASP A 17 37.51 -14.87 24.82
N ALA A 18 36.37 -14.21 24.99
CA ALA A 18 35.06 -14.83 24.97
C ALA A 18 34.12 -13.84 24.30
N ARG A 19 34.08 -13.96 22.97
CA ARG A 19 33.06 -13.38 22.09
C ARG A 19 31.68 -13.65 22.69
N ASN A 20 31.04 -12.61 23.22
CA ASN A 20 29.60 -12.60 23.40
C ASN A 20 29.03 -11.62 22.37
N THR A 21 28.27 -12.18 21.45
CA THR A 21 27.53 -11.52 20.38
C THR A 21 26.57 -10.50 20.98
N MET A 22 26.94 -9.22 20.96
CA MET A 22 25.94 -8.16 21.09
C MET A 22 25.43 -7.87 19.68
N TYR A 23 24.14 -8.13 19.49
CA TYR A 23 23.38 -7.56 18.39
C TYR A 23 23.51 -6.05 18.51
N GLU A 24 24.30 -5.45 17.62
CA GLU A 24 24.35 -4.02 17.44
C GLU A 24 23.00 -3.63 16.82
N GLU A 25 22.04 -3.29 17.69
CA GLU A 25 20.78 -2.71 17.31
C GLU A 25 21.09 -1.41 16.58
N ALA A 26 20.85 -1.39 15.27
CA ALA A 26 21.07 -0.22 14.45
C ALA A 26 20.31 0.97 15.07
N PRO A 27 20.89 2.19 15.06
CA PRO A 27 20.26 3.34 15.67
C PRO A 27 18.84 3.53 15.12
N PRO A 28 17.85 3.87 15.96
CA PRO A 28 16.48 4.08 15.49
C PRO A 28 16.53 5.12 14.39
N THR A 29 16.18 4.69 13.18
CA THR A 29 16.07 5.58 12.02
C THR A 29 15.10 6.69 12.44
N PRO A 30 15.40 7.98 12.21
CA PRO A 30 14.47 9.04 12.55
C PRO A 30 13.12 8.71 11.92
N GLN A 31 12.11 8.40 12.74
CA GLN A 31 10.79 8.07 12.24
C GLN A 31 10.26 9.31 11.56
N ARG A 32 10.26 9.30 10.23
CA ARG A 32 9.68 10.38 9.44
C ARG A 32 8.21 10.46 9.83
N PRO A 33 7.65 11.66 10.04
CA PRO A 33 6.22 11.78 10.29
C PRO A 33 5.47 11.25 9.07
N LEU A 34 4.76 10.14 9.25
CA LEU A 34 3.94 9.53 8.20
C LEU A 34 2.69 10.39 7.95
N SER A 35 2.11 10.25 6.76
CA SER A 35 0.77 10.77 6.52
C SER A 35 -0.27 10.00 7.37
N PRO A 36 -1.48 10.54 7.57
CA PRO A 36 -2.56 9.80 8.24
C PRO A 36 -2.85 8.43 7.59
N MET A 37 -2.68 8.35 6.26
CA MET A 37 -2.82 7.10 5.52
C MET A 37 -1.68 6.12 5.84
N GLY A 38 -0.44 6.60 5.85
CA GLY A 38 0.71 5.78 6.21
C GLY A 38 0.66 5.28 7.65
N GLU A 39 0.25 6.11 8.60
CA GLU A 39 0.07 5.69 10.00
C GLU A 39 -1.01 4.59 10.11
N ALA A 40 -2.18 4.81 9.49
CA ALA A 40 -3.27 3.84 9.50
C ALA A 40 -2.85 2.50 8.87
N CYS A 41 -2.06 2.52 7.78
CA CYS A 41 -1.56 1.32 7.13
C CYS A 41 -0.53 0.58 7.99
N SER A 42 0.37 1.29 8.68
CA SER A 42 1.34 0.69 9.61
C SER A 42 0.65 -0.04 10.77
N LEU A 43 -0.47 0.51 11.23
CA LEU A 43 -1.28 -0.06 12.31
C LEU A 43 -2.25 -1.14 11.83
N LEU A 44 -2.35 -1.37 10.51
CA LEU A 44 -3.39 -2.20 9.88
C LEU A 44 -4.81 -1.80 10.30
N ASP A 45 -5.02 -0.51 10.58
CA ASP A 45 -6.32 0.03 10.98
C ASP A 45 -7.20 0.23 9.75
N LEU A 46 -7.86 -0.86 9.34
CA LEU A 46 -8.78 -0.85 8.21
C LEU A 46 -9.92 0.17 8.36
N THR A 47 -10.30 0.53 9.60
CA THR A 47 -11.37 1.51 9.85
C THR A 47 -10.90 2.91 9.54
N THR A 48 -9.69 3.27 9.96
CA THR A 48 -9.11 4.58 9.64
C THR A 48 -8.80 4.68 8.15
N ILE A 49 -8.27 3.61 7.53
CA ILE A 49 -8.07 3.55 6.07
C ILE A 49 -9.41 3.76 5.35
N HIS A 50 -10.48 3.08 5.79
CA HIS A 50 -11.83 3.27 5.22
C HIS A 50 -12.29 4.73 5.31
N GLN A 51 -12.16 5.37 6.47
CA GLN A 51 -12.53 6.77 6.65
C GLN A 51 -11.74 7.68 5.71
N ILE A 52 -10.43 7.46 5.57
CA ILE A 52 -9.58 8.22 4.65
C ILE A 52 -10.05 8.03 3.19
N LEU A 53 -10.36 6.79 2.77
CA LEU A 53 -10.85 6.50 1.41
C LEU A 53 -12.26 7.03 1.12
N VAL A 54 -13.08 7.24 2.16
CA VAL A 54 -14.39 7.90 2.05
C VAL A 54 -14.24 9.43 2.00
N MET A 55 -13.39 9.99 2.85
CA MET A 55 -13.17 11.44 3.00
C MET A 55 -12.35 12.04 1.86
N ASN A 56 -11.45 11.26 1.27
CA ASN A 56 -10.86 11.57 -0.01
C ASN A 56 -11.97 11.48 -1.05
N HIS A 57 -12.79 12.53 -1.13
CA HIS A 57 -13.60 12.84 -2.29
C HIS A 57 -12.63 12.84 -3.45
N TYR A 58 -12.63 11.77 -4.25
CA TYR A 58 -11.76 11.71 -5.41
C TYR A 58 -12.19 12.85 -6.32
N LYS A 59 -11.41 13.92 -6.32
CA LYS A 59 -11.54 15.08 -7.22
C LYS A 59 -11.53 14.68 -8.70
N ASP A 60 -11.19 13.43 -9.01
CA ASP A 60 -11.27 12.87 -10.36
C ASP A 60 -12.72 12.60 -10.82
N ASP A 61 -13.71 12.56 -9.92
CA ASP A 61 -15.12 12.51 -10.30
C ASP A 61 -15.65 13.88 -10.79
N GLU A 62 -14.89 14.97 -10.62
CA GLU A 62 -15.20 16.29 -11.21
C GLU A 62 -14.66 16.45 -12.64
N GLY A 63 -13.79 15.55 -13.12
CA GLY A 63 -13.06 15.71 -14.38
C GLY A 63 -13.56 14.91 -15.59
N SER A 64 -14.58 14.06 -15.45
CA SER A 64 -15.07 13.22 -16.56
C SER A 64 -16.59 13.06 -16.55
N ASN A 65 -17.33 14.16 -16.40
CA ASN A 65 -18.78 14.15 -16.56
C ASN A 65 -19.27 15.08 -17.67
N GLU A 66 -18.50 15.16 -18.75
CA GLU A 66 -19.04 15.56 -20.04
C GLU A 66 -18.69 14.48 -21.07
N LEU A 67 -19.21 13.27 -20.83
CA LEU A 67 -19.41 12.33 -21.94
C LEU A 67 -20.33 13.01 -22.94
N SER A 68 -19.91 13.05 -24.20
CA SER A 68 -20.66 13.69 -25.26
C SER A 68 -22.06 13.07 -25.34
N PHE A 69 -23.03 13.85 -25.83
CA PHE A 69 -24.43 13.44 -25.96
C PHE A 69 -24.62 12.13 -26.77
N GLN A 70 -23.58 11.66 -27.46
CA GLN A 70 -23.53 10.44 -28.26
C GLN A 70 -22.99 9.19 -27.51
N GLU A 71 -22.41 9.33 -26.31
CA GLU A 71 -21.70 8.23 -25.61
C GLU A 71 -22.53 7.50 -24.54
N TRP A 72 -23.78 7.90 -24.29
CA TRP A 72 -24.65 7.26 -23.31
C TRP A 72 -25.32 5.97 -23.85
N THR A 73 -24.53 4.91 -24.05
CA THR A 73 -25.09 3.57 -24.26
C THR A 73 -25.73 3.04 -22.96
N GLN A 74 -26.69 2.10 -23.07
CA GLN A 74 -27.29 1.48 -21.89
C GLN A 74 -26.24 0.78 -21.02
N GLN A 75 -25.23 0.16 -21.64
CA GLN A 75 -24.12 -0.49 -20.93
C GLN A 75 -23.29 0.52 -20.11
N MET A 76 -23.03 1.71 -20.64
CA MET A 76 -22.33 2.77 -19.91
C MET A 76 -23.15 3.23 -18.68
N ARG A 77 -24.47 3.40 -18.85
CA ARG A 77 -25.38 3.72 -17.72
C ARG A 77 -25.30 2.67 -16.62
N ASP A 78 -25.47 1.41 -16.99
CA ASP A 78 -25.56 0.32 -16.02
C ASP A 78 -24.24 0.14 -15.25
N MET A 79 -23.10 0.33 -15.92
CA MET A 79 -21.77 0.32 -15.33
C MET A 79 -21.57 1.46 -14.32
N LEU A 80 -21.89 2.70 -14.70
CA LEU A 80 -21.77 3.86 -13.81
C LEU A 80 -22.71 3.75 -12.59
N GLU A 81 -23.94 3.24 -12.79
CA GLU A 81 -24.85 2.94 -11.69
C GLU A 81 -24.33 1.81 -10.79
N ALA A 82 -23.64 0.80 -11.35
CA ALA A 82 -22.97 -0.22 -10.53
C ALA A 82 -21.87 0.38 -9.66
N ARG A 83 -21.01 1.26 -10.20
CA ARG A 83 -20.01 1.99 -9.41
C ARG A 83 -20.66 2.81 -8.30
N LYS A 84 -21.68 3.59 -8.61
CA LYS A 84 -22.42 4.41 -7.65
C LYS A 84 -23.04 3.59 -6.52
N ARG A 85 -23.64 2.42 -6.84
CA ARG A 85 -24.13 1.48 -5.82
C ARG A 85 -22.98 0.94 -4.96
N GLY A 86 -21.84 0.64 -5.57
CA GLY A 86 -20.61 0.22 -4.87
C GLY A 86 -20.10 1.27 -3.90
N ASP A 87 -20.05 2.54 -4.32
CA ASP A 87 -19.60 3.67 -3.50
C ASP A 87 -20.52 3.90 -2.30
N ASN A 88 -21.84 3.82 -2.50
CA ASN A 88 -22.81 3.89 -1.41
C ASN A 88 -22.64 2.73 -0.43
N ALA A 89 -22.56 1.49 -0.93
CA ALA A 89 -22.35 0.32 -0.09
C ALA A 89 -21.01 0.38 0.66
N PHE A 90 -19.96 0.90 0.04
CA PHE A 90 -18.65 1.11 0.65
C PHE A 90 -18.73 2.12 1.80
N ARG A 91 -19.35 3.28 1.58
CA ARG A 91 -19.56 4.29 2.62
C ARG A 91 -20.36 3.74 3.80
N ASP A 92 -21.40 2.97 3.51
CA ASP A 92 -22.29 2.38 4.50
C ASP A 92 -21.72 1.09 5.13
N LYS A 93 -20.47 0.73 4.80
CA LYS A 93 -19.72 -0.45 5.30
C LYS A 93 -20.36 -1.81 4.96
N TYR A 94 -21.20 -1.86 3.92
CA TYR A 94 -21.71 -3.10 3.33
C TYR A 94 -20.69 -3.69 2.35
N PHE A 95 -19.54 -4.16 2.87
CA PHE A 95 -18.37 -4.52 2.07
C PHE A 95 -18.63 -5.63 1.04
N LYS A 96 -19.40 -6.66 1.39
CA LYS A 96 -19.79 -7.73 0.43
C LYS A 96 -20.62 -7.19 -0.74
N THR A 97 -21.56 -6.30 -0.45
CA THR A 97 -22.37 -5.63 -1.47
C THR A 97 -21.51 -4.72 -2.35
N ALA A 98 -20.58 -3.98 -1.72
CA ALA A 98 -19.64 -3.12 -2.44
C ALA A 98 -18.76 -3.94 -3.41
N ILE A 99 -18.24 -5.10 -2.97
CA ILE A 99 -17.48 -6.02 -3.83
C ILE A 99 -18.29 -6.41 -5.06
N VAL A 100 -19.53 -6.87 -4.90
CA VAL A 100 -20.38 -7.28 -6.03
C VAL A 100 -20.59 -6.12 -7.00
N CYS A 101 -20.88 -4.93 -6.50
CA CYS A 101 -21.12 -3.75 -7.34
C CYS A 101 -19.86 -3.30 -8.09
N TYR A 102 -18.71 -3.28 -7.42
CA TYR A 102 -17.44 -2.94 -8.07
C TYR A 102 -16.99 -4.00 -9.07
N SER A 103 -17.24 -5.29 -8.82
CA SER A 103 -17.02 -6.34 -9.82
C SER A 103 -17.90 -6.14 -11.05
N GLN A 104 -19.18 -5.81 -10.89
CA GLN A 104 -20.05 -5.46 -12.02
C GLN A 104 -19.50 -4.28 -12.84
N PHE A 105 -18.95 -3.24 -12.19
CA PHE A 105 -18.30 -2.14 -12.91
C PHE A 105 -17.08 -2.61 -13.70
N ILE A 106 -16.20 -3.40 -13.08
CA ILE A 106 -14.95 -3.89 -13.67
C ILE A 106 -15.20 -4.88 -14.81
N ASP A 107 -16.17 -5.78 -14.67
CA ASP A 107 -16.48 -6.84 -15.64
C ASP A 107 -17.02 -6.28 -16.97
N VAL A 108 -17.67 -5.12 -16.96
CA VAL A 108 -18.10 -4.43 -18.19
C VAL A 108 -16.88 -3.93 -18.98
N GLY A 109 -15.78 -3.58 -18.30
CA GLY A 109 -14.47 -3.35 -18.90
C GLY A 109 -14.33 -2.13 -19.82
N THR A 110 -15.35 -1.28 -19.96
CA THR A 110 -15.27 -0.09 -20.81
C THR A 110 -14.55 1.08 -20.13
N MET A 111 -14.58 1.15 -18.80
CA MET A 111 -13.84 2.12 -18.00
C MET A 111 -13.01 1.43 -16.95
N VAL A 112 -11.83 1.99 -16.68
CA VAL A 112 -10.91 1.48 -15.68
C VAL A 112 -10.68 2.57 -14.63
N SER A 113 -10.74 2.22 -13.36
CA SER A 113 -10.64 3.16 -12.25
C SER A 113 -9.78 2.60 -11.13
N SER A 114 -8.66 3.26 -10.85
CA SER A 114 -7.76 2.88 -9.74
C SER A 114 -8.47 2.96 -8.39
N THR A 115 -9.38 3.92 -8.22
CA THR A 115 -10.12 4.14 -6.97
C THR A 115 -11.13 3.03 -6.71
N VAL A 116 -11.80 2.51 -7.74
CA VAL A 116 -12.66 1.33 -7.63
C VAL A 116 -11.85 0.11 -7.19
N PHE A 117 -10.68 -0.12 -7.78
CA PHE A 117 -9.79 -1.21 -7.35
C PHE A 117 -9.34 -1.06 -5.89
N ALA A 118 -8.88 0.13 -5.47
CA ALA A 118 -8.45 0.35 -4.09
C ALA A 118 -9.60 0.16 -3.07
N ARG A 119 -10.81 0.65 -3.38
CA ARG A 119 -11.98 0.48 -2.52
C ARG A 119 -12.41 -0.99 -2.44
N ARG A 120 -12.43 -1.71 -3.57
CA ARG A 120 -12.74 -3.14 -3.60
C ARG A 120 -11.67 -3.97 -2.88
N SER A 121 -10.39 -3.61 -3.02
CA SER A 121 -9.28 -4.17 -2.24
C SER A 121 -9.52 -4.05 -0.73
N LEU A 122 -9.90 -2.86 -0.25
CA LEU A 122 -10.21 -2.67 1.17
C LEU A 122 -11.43 -3.50 1.61
N CYS A 123 -12.47 -3.59 0.79
CA CYS A 123 -13.61 -4.47 1.09
C CYS A 123 -13.17 -5.93 1.23
N TYR A 124 -12.28 -6.42 0.36
CA TYR A 124 -11.73 -7.76 0.47
C TYR A 124 -10.95 -7.97 1.77
N LEU A 125 -10.17 -6.97 2.22
CA LEU A 125 -9.50 -7.02 3.53
C LEU A 125 -10.49 -7.11 4.69
N PHE A 126 -11.61 -6.38 4.64
CA PHE A 126 -12.70 -6.50 5.63
C PHE A 126 -13.44 -7.86 5.57
N CYS A 127 -13.31 -8.58 4.46
CA CYS A 127 -13.90 -9.90 4.26
C CYS A 127 -12.88 -11.03 4.42
N ASP A 128 -11.68 -10.75 4.95
CA ASP A 128 -10.58 -11.70 5.14
C ASP A 128 -10.10 -12.39 3.84
N GLN A 129 -10.17 -11.68 2.71
CA GLN A 129 -9.74 -12.14 1.39
C GLN A 129 -8.47 -11.40 0.93
N ALA A 130 -7.36 -11.60 1.65
CA ALA A 130 -6.13 -10.83 1.44
C ALA A 130 -5.49 -11.03 0.05
N ASP A 131 -5.54 -12.23 -0.53
CA ASP A 131 -5.04 -12.47 -1.90
C ASP A 131 -5.80 -11.65 -2.95
N ALA A 132 -7.14 -11.62 -2.86
CA ALA A 132 -7.98 -10.82 -3.75
C ALA A 132 -7.74 -9.32 -3.53
N ALA A 133 -7.52 -8.90 -2.28
CA ALA A 133 -7.17 -7.53 -1.97
C ALA A 133 -5.84 -7.10 -2.60
N LEU A 134 -4.81 -7.97 -2.54
CA LEU A 134 -3.51 -7.70 -3.15
C LEU A 134 -3.63 -7.59 -4.67
N ALA A 135 -4.37 -8.50 -5.31
CA ALA A 135 -4.60 -8.45 -6.76
C ALA A 135 -5.23 -7.11 -7.20
N ASP A 136 -6.24 -6.64 -6.47
CA ASP A 136 -6.86 -5.34 -6.75
C ASP A 136 -5.91 -4.17 -6.49
N ALA A 137 -5.10 -4.21 -5.43
CA ALA A 137 -4.13 -3.16 -5.13
C ALA A 137 -3.02 -3.08 -6.20
N MET A 138 -2.62 -4.22 -6.78
CA MET A 138 -1.71 -4.27 -7.92
C MET A 138 -2.36 -3.70 -9.20
N GLN A 139 -3.64 -4.00 -9.46
CA GLN A 139 -4.37 -3.38 -10.57
C GLN A 139 -4.48 -1.86 -10.40
N ALA A 140 -4.74 -1.38 -9.19
CA ALA A 140 -4.78 0.05 -8.90
C ALA A 140 -3.44 0.74 -9.23
N GLN A 141 -2.31 0.10 -8.95
CA GLN A 141 -0.98 0.59 -9.31
C GLN A 141 -0.75 0.58 -10.82
N ILE A 142 -1.18 -0.46 -11.54
CA ILE A 142 -1.06 -0.51 -13.01
C ILE A 142 -1.81 0.67 -13.65
N VAL A 143 -3.00 0.99 -13.13
CA VAL A 143 -3.84 2.09 -13.62
C VAL A 143 -3.26 3.45 -13.25
N ASN A 144 -2.67 3.59 -12.06
CA ASN A 144 -2.04 4.83 -11.62
C ASN A 144 -0.71 4.54 -10.89
N PRO A 145 0.42 4.50 -11.62
CA PRO A 145 1.72 4.10 -11.08
C PRO A 145 2.30 5.04 -10.03
N ASP A 146 1.88 6.31 -10.02
CA ASP A 146 2.38 7.34 -9.11
C ASP A 146 1.41 7.60 -7.95
N TRP A 147 0.44 6.70 -7.70
CA TRP A 147 -0.57 6.86 -6.66
C TRP A 147 -0.20 6.14 -5.36
N PRO A 148 0.20 6.86 -4.29
CA PRO A 148 0.70 6.24 -3.06
C PRO A 148 -0.29 5.27 -2.41
N THR A 149 -1.59 5.55 -2.52
CA THR A 149 -2.64 4.70 -1.96
C THR A 149 -2.60 3.27 -2.53
N ALA A 150 -2.25 3.08 -3.81
CA ALA A 150 -2.15 1.74 -4.37
C ALA A 150 -1.07 0.91 -3.65
N PHE A 151 0.10 1.50 -3.40
CA PHE A 151 1.20 0.86 -2.68
C PHE A 151 0.87 0.63 -1.20
N TYR A 152 0.22 1.60 -0.53
CA TYR A 152 -0.27 1.39 0.84
C TYR A 152 -1.26 0.22 0.93
N MET A 153 -2.18 0.08 -0.03
CA MET A 153 -3.10 -1.05 -0.06
C MET A 153 -2.37 -2.39 -0.28
N GLN A 154 -1.33 -2.42 -1.13
CA GLN A 154 -0.49 -3.62 -1.28
C GLN A 154 0.23 -3.96 0.03
N SER A 155 0.79 -2.96 0.71
CA SER A 155 1.45 -3.14 2.01
C SER A 155 0.53 -3.81 3.03
N VAL A 156 -0.70 -3.32 3.18
CA VAL A 156 -1.68 -3.88 4.11
C VAL A 156 -2.09 -5.30 3.72
N ALA A 157 -2.31 -5.57 2.43
CA ALA A 157 -2.66 -6.91 1.96
C ALA A 157 -1.53 -7.92 2.17
N LEU A 158 -0.29 -7.54 1.86
CA LEU A 158 0.91 -8.35 2.09
C LEU A 158 1.14 -8.64 3.58
N ALA A 159 0.91 -7.66 4.45
CA ALA A 159 1.01 -7.85 5.89
C ALA A 159 -0.03 -8.87 6.41
N LYS A 160 -1.25 -8.85 5.86
CA LYS A 160 -2.30 -9.85 6.16
C LYS A 160 -1.98 -11.25 5.63
N LEU A 161 -1.14 -11.35 4.60
CA LEU A 161 -0.60 -12.60 4.04
C LEU A 161 0.69 -13.06 4.75
N ASP A 162 1.10 -12.40 5.82
CA ASP A 162 2.34 -12.64 6.56
C ASP A 162 3.64 -12.42 5.76
N MET A 163 3.56 -11.63 4.68
CA MET A 163 4.69 -11.25 3.84
C MET A 163 5.32 -9.94 4.32
N GLN A 164 5.82 -9.92 5.57
CA GLN A 164 6.21 -8.70 6.29
C GLN A 164 7.29 -7.86 5.60
N LYS A 165 8.25 -8.50 4.92
CA LYS A 165 9.29 -7.81 4.18
C LYS A 165 8.70 -7.02 3.02
N ASP A 166 7.92 -7.69 2.17
CA ASP A 166 7.31 -7.07 0.99
C ASP A 166 6.29 -6.00 1.42
N ALA A 167 5.57 -6.23 2.52
CA ALA A 167 4.69 -5.22 3.12
C ALA A 167 5.44 -3.94 3.51
N THR A 168 6.61 -4.08 4.13
CA THR A 168 7.47 -2.95 4.53
C THR A 168 8.04 -2.22 3.32
N ASP A 169 8.46 -2.97 2.29
CA ASP A 169 8.98 -2.39 1.05
C ASP A 169 7.90 -1.54 0.34
N MET A 170 6.68 -2.07 0.22
CA MET A 170 5.55 -1.31 -0.36
C MET A 170 5.13 -0.12 0.49
N HIS A 171 5.23 -0.23 1.82
CA HIS A 171 4.96 0.89 2.72
C HIS A 171 5.93 2.06 2.49
N ASN A 172 7.23 1.74 2.39
CA ASN A 172 8.28 2.73 2.19
C ASN A 172 8.18 3.40 0.82
N GLU A 173 7.82 2.64 -0.22
CA GLU A 173 7.61 3.19 -1.56
C GLU A 173 6.42 4.18 -1.57
N ALA A 174 5.32 3.83 -0.91
CA ALA A 174 4.16 4.72 -0.77
C ALA A 174 4.53 6.04 -0.09
N ALA A 175 5.24 5.97 1.04
CA ALA A 175 5.72 7.16 1.76
C ALA A 175 6.67 8.01 0.89
N GLY A 176 7.55 7.37 0.11
CA GLY A 176 8.44 8.04 -0.83
C GLY A 176 7.69 8.78 -1.96
N LEU A 177 6.60 8.20 -2.47
CA LEU A 177 5.75 8.85 -3.47
C LEU A 177 5.00 10.06 -2.91
N GLU A 178 4.50 10.00 -1.67
CA GLU A 178 3.87 11.15 -1.00
C GLU A 178 4.86 12.31 -0.82
N GLU A 179 6.10 12.02 -0.44
CA GLU A 179 7.16 13.01 -0.28
C GLU A 179 7.49 13.72 -1.61
N LYS A 180 7.70 12.94 -2.68
CA LYS A 180 7.94 13.48 -4.03
C LYS A 180 6.81 14.41 -4.47
N LYS A 181 5.55 14.01 -4.23
CA LYS A 181 4.38 14.81 -4.57
C LYS A 181 4.34 16.15 -3.80
N GLN A 182 4.69 16.14 -2.52
CA GLN A 182 4.74 17.36 -1.70
C GLN A 182 5.87 18.32 -2.11
N GLN A 183 7.01 17.78 -2.54
CA GLN A 183 8.14 18.59 -3.03
C GLN A 183 7.82 19.24 -4.39
N GLY A 184 7.17 18.52 -5.29
CA GLY A 184 6.76 19.04 -6.61
C GLY A 184 5.69 20.14 -6.56
N MET A 185 4.93 20.25 -5.46
CA MET A 185 3.94 21.32 -5.26
C MET A 185 4.54 22.62 -4.69
N LYS A 186 5.82 22.61 -4.29
CA LYS A 186 6.50 23.76 -3.66
C LYS A 186 7.52 24.47 -4.58
N GLY A 187 7.67 24.02 -5.82
CA GLY A 187 8.53 24.63 -6.86
C GLY A 187 7.70 25.36 -7.90
#